data_AF-A0A7H4PIJ2-F1
#
_entry.id   AF-A0A7H4PIJ2-F1
#
_cell.length_a   1.000
_cell.length_b   1.000
_cell.length_c   1.000
_cell.angle_alpha   90.00
_cell.angle_beta   90.00
_cell.angle_gamma   90.00
#
_symmetry.space_group_name_H-M   'P 1'
#
loop_
_entity.id
_entity.type
_entity.pdbx_description
1 polymer ?
#
loop_
_entity_poly.entity_id
_entity_poly.type
_entity_poly.pdbx_seq_one_letter_code
_entity_poly.pdbx_strand_id
1 'polypeptide(L)'
;MPHSLYATDTDLSAENLLRLPAEFGCPVWVYDAQIIRRQIAQLSQFDVVRFAQKACSNIHILRLMREQGVKVDSVSLGEIERALAAGYDPHQHPEDIVFTADLIDDATLARVKELQIPVNAGSIDMLSQLGEVSPGHRVWLRVNPGFGHGHSQKTNTGGENSKHGIWHSHLTAALEVMRRYQLQLVGIHMHIGSGVDYGHLEQVCGAMVRQVVEFGQDLQAISAGGGLSIPYHEDEEAIDTDHYFGLWNAAREQIAKHLGHPVALEIEPGRFLVAESGVLVFSGSQREGDGQPPLRAD
;
A
#
# COMPACT_ATOMS: atom_id res chain seq x y z
N MET A 1 1.79 -18.95 2.52
CA MET A 1 1.78 -20.27 3.17
C MET A 1 2.47 -20.12 4.50
N PRO A 2 1.84 -20.46 5.62
CA PRO A 2 2.57 -20.54 6.88
C PRO A 2 3.75 -21.52 6.69
N HIS A 3 4.95 -21.03 6.95
CA HIS A 3 6.16 -21.84 6.84
C HIS A 3 6.12 -22.93 7.92
N SER A 4 6.48 -24.17 7.56
CA SER A 4 6.67 -25.23 8.54
C SER A 4 7.82 -24.84 9.47
N LEU A 5 7.62 -24.93 10.79
CA LEU A 5 8.68 -24.66 11.77
C LEU A 5 9.86 -25.65 11.69
N TYR A 6 9.69 -26.73 10.95
CA TYR A 6 10.73 -27.74 10.68
C TYR A 6 11.46 -27.48 9.35
N ALA A 7 10.98 -26.55 8.54
CA ALA A 7 11.74 -26.05 7.41
C ALA A 7 12.85 -25.12 7.91
N THR A 8 14.00 -25.17 7.25
CA THR A 8 15.22 -24.41 7.64
C THR A 8 15.66 -23.43 6.55
N ASP A 9 14.77 -23.14 5.59
CA ASP A 9 14.99 -22.14 4.53
C ASP A 9 14.76 -20.70 5.01
N THR A 10 14.25 -20.53 6.24
CA THR A 10 14.02 -19.24 6.91
C THR A 10 14.55 -19.31 8.35
N ASP A 11 14.73 -18.15 8.98
CA ASP A 11 15.13 -18.06 10.38
C ASP A 11 13.96 -18.37 11.34
N LEU A 12 12.74 -18.54 10.83
CA LEU A 12 11.52 -18.85 11.60
C LEU A 12 11.38 -20.36 11.90
N SER A 13 12.47 -21.01 12.30
CA SER A 13 12.49 -22.42 12.70
C SER A 13 12.10 -22.62 14.18
N ALA A 14 11.69 -23.83 14.54
CA ALA A 14 11.34 -24.18 15.92
C ALA A 14 12.48 -23.87 16.92
N GLU A 15 13.71 -24.25 16.56
CA GLU A 15 14.90 -24.01 17.39
C GLU A 15 15.16 -22.50 17.60
N ASN A 16 15.05 -21.71 16.53
CA ASN A 16 15.24 -20.28 16.60
C ASN A 16 14.14 -19.59 17.40
N LEU A 17 12.88 -19.95 17.19
CA LEU A 17 11.74 -19.28 17.84
C LEU A 17 11.64 -19.61 19.34
N LEU A 18 12.00 -20.82 19.75
CA LEU A 18 11.87 -21.27 21.15
C LEU A 18 12.71 -20.45 22.13
N ARG A 19 13.89 -19.96 21.69
CA ARG A 19 14.80 -19.17 22.54
C ARG A 19 14.41 -17.70 22.68
N LEU A 20 13.68 -17.13 21.73
CA LEU A 20 13.44 -15.67 21.67
C LEU A 20 12.62 -15.13 22.85
N PRO A 21 11.56 -15.80 23.35
CA PRO A 21 10.83 -15.29 24.51
C PRO A 21 11.66 -15.16 25.78
N ALA A 22 12.68 -16.03 25.95
CA ALA A 22 13.57 -15.99 27.10
C ALA A 22 14.55 -14.80 27.02
N GLU A 23 14.93 -14.37 25.81
CA GLU A 23 15.87 -13.29 25.56
C GLU A 23 15.18 -11.92 25.47
N PHE A 24 14.04 -11.83 24.79
CA PHE A 24 13.36 -10.57 24.45
C PHE A 24 12.03 -10.35 25.19
N GLY A 25 11.60 -11.30 26.02
CA GLY A 25 10.32 -11.28 26.73
C GLY A 25 9.18 -11.93 25.94
N CYS A 26 8.04 -12.11 26.61
CA CYS A 26 6.88 -12.83 26.08
C CYS A 26 5.57 -12.08 26.38
N PRO A 27 4.66 -11.89 25.41
CA PRO A 27 4.76 -12.29 24.01
C PRO A 27 5.74 -11.41 23.21
N VAL A 28 6.24 -11.94 22.08
CA VAL A 28 7.18 -11.25 21.20
C VAL A 28 6.84 -11.42 19.72
N TRP A 29 6.87 -10.31 18.98
CA TRP A 29 6.80 -10.30 17.52
C TRP A 29 8.18 -10.57 16.93
N VAL A 30 8.26 -11.50 15.99
CA VAL A 30 9.50 -11.90 15.32
C VAL A 30 9.29 -11.77 13.82
N TYR A 31 10.26 -11.17 13.12
CA TYR A 31 10.21 -10.98 11.67
C TYR A 31 11.49 -11.51 11.02
N ASP A 32 11.35 -12.23 9.91
CA ASP A 32 12.47 -12.64 9.05
C ASP A 32 12.65 -11.67 7.88
N ALA A 33 13.78 -10.96 7.88
CA ALA A 33 14.10 -9.97 6.86
C ALA A 33 14.28 -10.57 5.45
N GLN A 34 14.72 -11.83 5.32
CA GLN A 34 14.88 -12.46 4.01
C GLN A 34 13.55 -12.76 3.36
N ILE A 35 12.53 -13.12 4.13
CA ILE A 35 11.17 -13.28 3.60
C ILE A 35 10.71 -11.97 2.97
N ILE A 36 10.89 -10.83 3.65
CA ILE A 36 10.56 -9.51 3.11
C ILE A 36 11.30 -9.24 1.79
N ARG A 37 12.61 -9.51 1.73
CA ARG A 37 13.40 -9.34 0.49
C ARG A 37 12.89 -10.21 -0.66
N ARG A 38 12.51 -11.47 -0.38
CA ARG A 38 11.90 -12.37 -1.39
C ARG A 38 10.57 -11.82 -1.93
N GLN A 39 9.73 -11.24 -1.07
CA GLN A 39 8.47 -10.63 -1.52
C GLN A 39 8.71 -9.38 -2.37
N ILE A 40 9.68 -8.53 -1.99
CA ILE A 40 10.07 -7.36 -2.79
C ILE A 40 10.55 -7.79 -4.18
N ALA A 41 11.40 -8.82 -4.25
CA ALA A 41 11.97 -9.29 -5.51
C ALA A 41 10.91 -9.80 -6.50
N GLN A 42 9.78 -10.34 -6.04
CA GLN A 42 8.67 -10.77 -6.89
C GLN A 42 7.97 -9.60 -7.61
N LEU A 43 8.17 -8.36 -7.14
CA LEU A 43 7.58 -7.16 -7.72
C LEU A 43 8.58 -6.32 -8.51
N SER A 44 9.75 -6.86 -8.87
CA SER A 44 10.83 -6.13 -9.54
C SER A 44 10.49 -5.61 -10.94
N GLN A 45 9.38 -6.05 -11.54
CA GLN A 45 8.89 -5.57 -12.84
C GLN A 45 8.19 -4.22 -12.75
N PHE A 46 7.69 -3.84 -11.56
CA PHE A 46 7.10 -2.52 -11.32
C PHE A 46 8.19 -1.46 -11.23
N ASP A 47 7.92 -0.27 -11.76
CA ASP A 47 8.90 0.83 -11.71
C ASP A 47 9.10 1.32 -10.27
N VAL A 48 8.02 1.27 -9.48
CA VAL A 48 8.02 1.63 -8.07
C VAL A 48 7.22 0.60 -7.28
N VAL A 49 7.87 0.00 -6.29
CA VAL A 49 7.18 -0.64 -5.17
C VAL A 49 7.11 0.38 -4.04
N ARG A 50 5.90 0.73 -3.60
CA ARG A 50 5.65 1.69 -2.52
C ARG A 50 5.02 0.97 -1.34
N PHE A 51 5.78 0.69 -0.30
CA PHE A 51 5.28 -0.05 0.85
C PHE A 51 4.20 0.73 1.62
N ALA A 52 3.02 0.14 1.76
CA ALA A 52 1.94 0.66 2.59
C ALA A 52 2.23 0.40 4.07
N GLN A 53 2.95 1.33 4.72
CA GLN A 53 3.57 1.09 6.04
C GLN A 53 2.59 0.82 7.17
N LYS A 54 1.31 1.19 7.02
CA LYS A 54 0.23 0.83 7.95
C LYS A 54 0.16 -0.68 8.24
N ALA A 55 0.70 -1.53 7.35
CA ALA A 55 0.79 -2.97 7.56
C ALA A 55 1.87 -3.38 8.57
N CYS A 56 3.02 -2.69 8.60
CA CYS A 56 4.11 -2.92 9.55
C CYS A 56 5.05 -1.70 9.62
N SER A 57 4.85 -0.82 10.60
CA SER A 57 5.50 0.51 10.64
C SER A 57 6.73 0.59 11.54
N ASN A 58 7.41 -0.54 11.79
CA ASN A 58 8.68 -0.52 12.52
C ASN A 58 9.76 0.17 11.68
N ILE A 59 10.43 1.19 12.22
CA ILE A 59 11.40 2.00 11.48
C ILE A 59 12.61 1.19 10.96
N HIS A 60 12.95 0.06 11.57
CA HIS A 60 14.00 -0.82 11.09
C HIS A 60 13.54 -1.63 9.86
N ILE A 61 12.27 -2.03 9.82
CA ILE A 61 11.67 -2.66 8.64
C ILE A 61 11.53 -1.62 7.52
N LEU A 62 11.15 -0.38 7.83
CA LEU A 62 11.14 0.71 6.84
C LEU A 62 12.56 1.01 6.30
N ARG A 63 13.58 0.95 7.16
CA ARG A 63 14.98 1.06 6.71
C ARG A 63 15.35 -0.09 5.77
N LEU A 64 14.95 -1.32 6.09
CA LEU A 64 15.13 -2.48 5.20
C LEU A 64 14.44 -2.26 3.85
N MET A 65 13.18 -1.78 3.83
CA MET A 65 12.46 -1.44 2.59
C MET A 65 13.26 -0.44 1.74
N ARG A 66 13.69 0.67 2.35
CA ARG A 66 14.50 1.71 1.68
C ARG A 66 15.82 1.15 1.13
N GLU A 67 16.51 0.31 1.88
CA GLU A 67 17.75 -0.36 1.44
C GLU A 67 17.54 -1.28 0.23
N GLN A 68 16.32 -1.75 0.00
CA GLN A 68 15.94 -2.51 -1.20
C GLN A 68 15.36 -1.63 -2.32
N GLY A 69 15.40 -0.29 -2.18
CA GLY A 69 14.86 0.66 -3.16
C GLY A 69 13.34 0.83 -3.12
N VAL A 70 12.67 0.26 -2.12
CA VAL A 70 11.21 0.39 -1.95
C VAL A 70 10.89 1.76 -1.37
N LYS A 71 9.95 2.48 -2.00
CA LYS A 71 9.41 3.76 -1.53
C LYS A 71 8.35 3.52 -0.45
N VAL A 72 7.78 4.57 0.15
CA VAL A 72 6.81 4.42 1.24
C VAL A 72 5.55 5.27 1.03
N ASP A 73 4.41 4.68 1.36
CA ASP A 73 3.12 5.36 1.49
C ASP A 73 2.84 5.61 2.97
N SER A 74 2.44 6.83 3.32
CA SER A 74 2.12 7.27 4.68
C SER A 74 0.67 7.74 4.75
N VAL A 75 -0.13 7.21 5.67
CA VAL A 75 -1.55 7.57 5.81
C VAL A 75 -1.86 8.43 7.04
N SER A 76 -0.83 8.87 7.76
CA SER A 76 -0.93 9.80 8.89
C SER A 76 0.35 10.61 9.08
N LEU A 77 0.28 11.71 9.84
CA LEU A 77 1.49 12.45 10.27
C LEU A 77 2.50 11.54 10.99
N GLY A 78 2.02 10.65 11.86
CA GLY A 78 2.91 9.71 12.56
C GLY A 78 3.66 8.76 11.61
N GLU A 79 3.06 8.40 10.48
CA GLU A 79 3.68 7.58 9.44
C GLU A 79 4.69 8.38 8.60
N ILE A 80 4.44 9.68 8.36
CA ILE A 80 5.43 10.58 7.77
C ILE A 80 6.68 10.63 8.66
N GLU A 81 6.52 10.85 9.97
CA GLU A 81 7.67 10.93 10.89
C GLU A 81 8.42 9.59 11.01
N ARG A 82 7.72 8.45 10.89
CA ARG A 82 8.36 7.13 10.82
C ARG A 82 9.19 6.93 9.55
N ALA A 83 8.68 7.37 8.41
CA ALA A 83 9.43 7.35 7.15
C ALA A 83 10.70 8.20 7.24
N LEU A 84 10.59 9.41 7.77
CA LEU A 84 11.74 10.29 8.02
C LEU A 84 12.76 9.63 8.96
N ALA A 85 12.31 9.03 10.06
CA ALA A 85 13.18 8.31 11.01
C ALA A 85 13.86 7.07 10.40
N ALA A 86 13.25 6.45 9.39
CA ALA A 86 13.84 5.34 8.64
C ALA A 86 14.89 5.79 7.60
N GLY A 87 15.01 7.10 7.37
CA GLY A 87 15.99 7.74 6.49
C GLY A 87 15.47 8.03 5.08
N TYR A 88 14.15 8.05 4.86
CA TYR A 88 13.60 8.64 3.64
C TYR A 88 13.74 10.17 3.72
N ASP A 89 14.23 10.80 2.66
CA ASP A 89 14.54 12.24 2.62
C ASP A 89 13.79 12.92 1.46
N PRO A 90 12.66 13.61 1.73
CA PRO A 90 11.86 14.26 0.70
C PRO A 90 12.57 15.47 0.05
N HIS A 91 13.66 15.98 0.61
CA HIS A 91 14.44 17.05 -0.03
C HIS A 91 15.35 16.50 -1.14
N GLN A 92 15.87 15.29 -0.97
CA GLN A 92 16.72 14.63 -1.97
C GLN A 92 15.89 13.80 -2.97
N HIS A 93 14.87 13.11 -2.47
CA HIS A 93 14.01 12.21 -3.23
C HIS A 93 12.53 12.53 -2.94
N PRO A 94 11.96 13.59 -3.56
CA PRO A 94 10.62 14.06 -3.25
C PRO A 94 9.50 13.05 -3.45
N GLU A 95 9.71 12.02 -4.27
CA GLU A 95 8.74 10.96 -4.54
C GLU A 95 8.84 9.73 -3.61
N ASP A 96 9.85 9.67 -2.74
CA ASP A 96 10.08 8.54 -1.83
C ASP A 96 8.95 8.37 -0.81
N ILE A 97 8.37 9.47 -0.36
CA ILE A 97 7.23 9.49 0.55
C ILE A 97 6.04 10.07 -0.21
N VAL A 98 4.90 9.37 -0.18
CA VAL A 98 3.60 9.94 -0.57
C VAL A 98 2.70 9.91 0.66
N PHE A 99 1.99 11.01 0.92
CA PHE A 99 0.95 11.05 1.93
C PHE A 99 -0.41 10.75 1.30
N THR A 100 -1.07 9.65 1.70
CA THR A 100 -2.35 9.21 1.15
C THR A 100 -3.46 9.23 2.20
N ALA A 101 -4.50 10.04 2.00
CA ALA A 101 -5.66 10.06 2.89
C ALA A 101 -6.91 10.60 2.17
N ASP A 102 -8.07 10.44 2.81
CA ASP A 102 -9.32 11.05 2.34
C ASP A 102 -9.62 12.38 3.06
N LEU A 103 -8.94 12.64 4.18
CA LEU A 103 -8.99 13.87 4.99
C LEU A 103 -7.58 14.22 5.46
N ILE A 104 -7.31 15.51 5.66
CA ILE A 104 -6.04 16.01 6.18
C ILE A 104 -6.31 16.98 7.33
N ASP A 105 -5.55 16.87 8.42
CA ASP A 105 -5.60 17.81 9.54
C ASP A 105 -4.54 18.92 9.39
N ASP A 106 -4.68 20.00 10.16
CA ASP A 106 -3.81 21.18 10.05
C ASP A 106 -2.33 20.84 10.29
N ALA A 107 -2.03 19.91 11.20
CA ALA A 107 -0.66 19.52 11.53
C ALA A 107 -0.02 18.75 10.37
N THR A 108 -0.74 17.79 9.79
CA THR A 108 -0.29 17.04 8.61
C THR A 108 -0.17 17.95 7.41
N LEU A 109 -1.14 18.86 7.22
CA LEU A 109 -1.15 19.83 6.13
C LEU A 109 0.07 20.77 6.19
N ALA A 110 0.39 21.29 7.38
CA ALA A 110 1.60 22.08 7.59
C ALA A 110 2.87 21.28 7.28
N ARG A 111 2.91 20.00 7.67
CA ARG A 111 4.09 19.14 7.50
C ARG A 111 4.34 18.74 6.05
N VAL A 112 3.31 18.31 5.30
CA VAL A 112 3.46 17.98 3.87
C VAL A 112 3.83 19.21 3.06
N LYS A 113 3.30 20.40 3.42
CA LYS A 113 3.71 21.68 2.83
C LYS A 113 5.16 22.01 3.14
N GLU A 114 5.60 21.89 4.39
CA GLU A 114 6.97 22.17 4.81
C GLU A 114 7.98 21.33 4.01
N LEU A 115 7.70 20.03 3.89
CA LEU A 115 8.61 19.07 3.28
C LEU A 115 8.36 18.85 1.77
N GLN A 116 7.34 19.49 1.20
CA GLN A 116 6.87 19.28 -0.17
C GLN A 116 6.61 17.80 -0.51
N ILE A 117 6.10 17.04 0.47
CA ILE A 117 5.72 15.63 0.29
C ILE A 117 4.47 15.55 -0.59
N PRO A 118 4.50 14.86 -1.74
CA PRO A 118 3.34 14.71 -2.60
C PRO A 118 2.13 14.11 -1.86
N VAL A 119 0.95 14.64 -2.16
CA VAL A 119 -0.29 14.25 -1.50
C VAL A 119 -1.21 13.52 -2.46
N ASN A 120 -1.59 12.29 -2.11
CA ASN A 120 -2.61 11.51 -2.78
C ASN A 120 -3.97 11.77 -2.12
N ALA A 121 -4.71 12.71 -2.71
CA ALA A 121 -5.96 13.21 -2.17
C ALA A 121 -7.12 12.28 -2.51
N GLY A 122 -7.83 11.82 -1.48
CA GLY A 122 -9.03 11.00 -1.58
C GLY A 122 -10.34 11.79 -1.50
N SER A 123 -10.30 13.12 -1.35
CA SER A 123 -11.48 13.97 -1.43
C SER A 123 -11.17 15.32 -2.06
N ILE A 124 -12.19 15.95 -2.65
CA ILE A 124 -12.09 17.29 -3.23
C ILE A 124 -11.85 18.34 -2.13
N ASP A 125 -12.46 18.16 -0.95
CA ASP A 125 -12.28 19.05 0.19
C ASP A 125 -10.82 19.04 0.67
N MET A 126 -10.23 17.85 0.82
CA MET A 126 -8.80 17.71 1.15
C MET A 126 -7.90 18.35 0.07
N LEU A 127 -8.26 18.20 -1.21
CA LEU A 127 -7.54 18.81 -2.31
C LEU A 127 -7.62 20.35 -2.26
N SER A 128 -8.78 20.92 -1.90
CA SER A 128 -8.95 22.37 -1.72
C SER A 128 -8.16 22.89 -0.53
N GLN A 129 -8.24 22.22 0.63
CA GLN A 129 -7.47 22.56 1.83
C GLN A 129 -5.97 22.62 1.54
N LEU A 130 -5.46 21.63 0.79
CA LEU A 130 -4.07 21.62 0.36
C LEU A 130 -3.72 22.80 -0.57
N GLY A 131 -4.55 23.02 -1.59
CA GLY A 131 -4.33 24.08 -2.57
C GLY A 131 -4.37 25.48 -1.98
N GLU A 132 -5.20 25.72 -0.96
CA GLU A 132 -5.31 27.01 -0.27
C GLU A 132 -4.03 27.42 0.44
N VAL A 133 -3.36 26.48 1.09
CA VAL A 133 -2.15 26.76 1.87
C VAL A 133 -0.86 26.48 1.11
N SER A 134 -0.90 25.65 0.08
CA SER A 134 0.24 25.27 -0.75
C SER A 134 -0.13 25.25 -2.25
N PRO A 135 -0.39 26.40 -2.89
CA PRO A 135 -0.55 26.46 -4.35
C PRO A 135 0.63 25.81 -5.08
N GLY A 136 0.39 25.14 -6.21
CA GLY A 136 1.46 24.44 -6.93
C GLY A 136 1.83 23.06 -6.39
N HIS A 137 1.20 22.58 -5.30
CA HIS A 137 1.56 21.31 -4.69
C HIS A 137 1.44 20.13 -5.66
N ARG A 138 2.36 19.17 -5.54
CA ARG A 138 2.33 17.92 -6.29
C ARG A 138 1.28 16.99 -5.71
N VAL A 139 0.31 16.59 -6.53
CA VAL A 139 -0.83 15.78 -6.08
C VAL A 139 -1.01 14.53 -6.90
N TRP A 140 -1.44 13.47 -6.23
CA TRP A 140 -2.10 12.34 -6.84
C TRP A 140 -3.60 12.43 -6.56
N LEU A 141 -4.41 11.84 -7.43
CA LEU A 141 -5.84 11.68 -7.18
C LEU A 141 -6.14 10.20 -6.92
N ARG A 142 -6.65 9.90 -5.73
CA ARG A 142 -7.19 8.58 -5.42
C ARG A 142 -8.62 8.52 -5.95
N VAL A 143 -8.86 7.67 -6.94
CA VAL A 143 -10.17 7.57 -7.60
C VAL A 143 -10.92 6.34 -7.10
N ASN A 144 -12.20 6.54 -6.81
CA ASN A 144 -13.16 5.47 -6.59
C ASN A 144 -13.90 5.18 -7.91
N PRO A 145 -13.68 4.01 -8.54
CA PRO A 145 -14.18 3.71 -9.88
C PRO A 145 -15.67 3.32 -9.93
N GLY A 146 -16.41 3.47 -8.82
CA GLY A 146 -17.83 3.14 -8.75
C GLY A 146 -18.12 1.72 -8.25
N PHE A 147 -17.09 0.90 -8.09
CA PHE A 147 -17.16 -0.46 -7.57
C PHE A 147 -15.93 -0.73 -6.69
N GLY A 148 -15.97 -1.81 -5.92
CA GLY A 148 -14.86 -2.22 -5.06
C GLY A 148 -14.89 -3.69 -4.73
N HIS A 149 -13.96 -4.12 -3.88
CA HIS A 149 -13.86 -5.50 -3.42
C HIS A 149 -13.84 -5.53 -1.88
N GLY A 150 -14.49 -6.54 -1.29
CA GLY A 150 -14.48 -6.74 0.16
C GLY A 150 -15.75 -7.43 0.67
N HIS A 151 -15.61 -8.30 1.66
CA HIS A 151 -16.71 -9.10 2.21
C HIS A 151 -17.70 -8.32 3.10
N SER A 152 -17.43 -7.05 3.43
CA SER A 152 -18.27 -6.20 4.28
C SER A 152 -18.27 -4.73 3.82
N GLN A 153 -19.31 -3.96 4.21
CA GLN A 153 -19.37 -2.50 3.95
C GLN A 153 -18.13 -1.74 4.46
N LYS A 154 -17.49 -2.21 5.55
CA LYS A 154 -16.31 -1.56 6.16
C LYS A 154 -14.99 -1.93 5.47
N THR A 155 -14.94 -3.06 4.80
CA THR A 155 -13.76 -3.56 4.07
C THR A 155 -13.85 -3.26 2.58
N ASN A 156 -14.95 -2.66 2.12
CA ASN A 156 -15.10 -2.29 0.73
C ASN A 156 -14.24 -1.06 0.41
N THR A 157 -13.26 -1.27 -0.41
CA THR A 157 -12.22 -0.32 -0.83
C THR A 157 -12.67 0.60 -1.96
N GLY A 158 -13.85 0.37 -2.55
CA GLY A 158 -14.47 1.21 -3.59
C GLY A 158 -15.99 1.01 -3.70
N GLY A 159 -16.66 1.76 -4.57
CA GLY A 159 -18.13 1.74 -4.71
C GLY A 159 -18.87 2.62 -3.71
N GLU A 160 -20.20 2.73 -3.87
CA GLU A 160 -21.04 3.74 -3.18
C GLU A 160 -21.01 3.64 -1.65
N ASN A 161 -20.69 2.45 -1.12
CA ASN A 161 -20.59 2.20 0.32
C ASN A 161 -19.19 2.46 0.87
N SER A 162 -18.23 2.84 0.02
CA SER A 162 -16.86 3.15 0.44
C SER A 162 -16.66 4.65 0.59
N LYS A 163 -16.05 5.05 1.70
CA LYS A 163 -15.67 6.45 1.98
C LYS A 163 -14.38 6.87 1.25
N HIS A 164 -13.77 5.96 0.51
CA HIS A 164 -12.42 6.10 0.01
C HIS A 164 -12.39 6.65 -1.41
N GLY A 165 -11.52 7.64 -1.64
CA GLY A 165 -11.27 8.20 -2.95
C GLY A 165 -12.35 9.14 -3.48
N ILE A 166 -11.94 9.98 -4.42
CA ILE A 166 -12.82 10.87 -5.17
C ILE A 166 -13.69 10.00 -6.07
N TRP A 167 -15.01 10.14 -5.95
CA TRP A 167 -15.95 9.44 -6.81
C TRP A 167 -15.67 9.78 -8.28
N HIS A 168 -15.56 8.77 -9.14
CA HIS A 168 -15.15 8.94 -10.55
C HIS A 168 -15.89 10.06 -11.30
N SER A 169 -17.21 10.21 -11.11
CA SER A 169 -17.98 11.29 -11.78
C SER A 169 -17.70 12.70 -11.24
N HIS A 170 -16.96 12.83 -10.13
CA HIS A 170 -16.56 14.10 -9.54
C HIS A 170 -15.15 14.56 -9.96
N LEU A 171 -14.46 13.84 -10.85
CA LEU A 171 -13.14 14.23 -11.33
C LEU A 171 -13.13 15.64 -11.97
N THR A 172 -14.18 16.04 -12.67
CA THR A 172 -14.30 17.40 -13.22
C THR A 172 -14.21 18.48 -12.12
N ALA A 173 -14.83 18.24 -10.96
CA ALA A 173 -14.75 19.17 -9.83
C ALA A 173 -13.35 19.16 -9.17
N ALA A 174 -12.68 18.01 -9.12
CA ALA A 174 -11.28 17.95 -8.69
C ALA A 174 -10.37 18.78 -9.62
N LEU A 175 -10.60 18.72 -10.93
CA LEU A 175 -9.87 19.52 -11.92
C LEU A 175 -10.07 21.03 -11.74
N GLU A 176 -11.29 21.47 -11.40
CA GLU A 176 -11.55 22.89 -11.09
C GLU A 176 -10.71 23.37 -9.90
N VAL A 177 -10.62 22.57 -8.84
CA VAL A 177 -9.78 22.86 -7.67
C VAL A 177 -8.30 22.89 -8.05
N MET A 178 -7.83 21.90 -8.82
CA MET A 178 -6.44 21.86 -9.27
C MET A 178 -6.07 23.09 -10.10
N ARG A 179 -6.94 23.51 -11.03
CA ARG A 179 -6.74 24.71 -11.85
C ARG A 179 -6.72 25.97 -11.00
N ARG A 180 -7.63 26.09 -10.02
CA ARG A 180 -7.72 27.25 -9.11
C ARG A 180 -6.42 27.46 -8.34
N TYR A 181 -5.84 26.39 -7.81
CA TYR A 181 -4.64 26.44 -6.97
C TYR A 181 -3.35 26.04 -7.69
N GLN A 182 -3.42 25.87 -9.02
CA GLN A 182 -2.29 25.47 -9.88
C GLN A 182 -1.60 24.18 -9.42
N LEU A 183 -2.36 23.25 -8.85
CA LEU A 183 -1.82 21.96 -8.38
C LEU A 183 -1.25 21.15 -9.55
N GLN A 184 -0.15 20.44 -9.29
CA GLN A 184 0.56 19.66 -10.29
C GLN A 184 0.15 18.19 -10.18
N LEU A 185 -0.58 17.69 -11.19
CA LEU A 185 -0.95 16.28 -11.24
C LEU A 185 0.29 15.42 -11.47
N VAL A 186 0.64 14.59 -10.50
CA VAL A 186 1.69 13.58 -10.65
C VAL A 186 1.11 12.29 -11.23
N GLY A 187 -0.05 11.86 -10.73
CA GLY A 187 -0.62 10.59 -11.12
C GLY A 187 -2.02 10.33 -10.63
N ILE A 188 -2.59 9.22 -11.12
CA ILE A 188 -3.89 8.70 -10.68
C ILE A 188 -3.68 7.36 -10.00
N HIS A 189 -4.38 7.16 -8.89
CA HIS A 189 -4.25 6.01 -8.03
C HIS A 189 -5.62 5.35 -7.80
N MET A 190 -5.67 4.02 -7.83
CA MET A 190 -6.84 3.25 -7.40
C MET A 190 -6.40 2.20 -6.39
N HIS A 191 -7.02 2.16 -5.21
CA HIS A 191 -6.80 1.12 -4.21
C HIS A 191 -8.07 0.32 -4.03
N ILE A 192 -8.21 -0.78 -4.77
CA ILE A 192 -9.37 -1.67 -4.70
C ILE A 192 -9.01 -3.01 -4.06
N GLY A 193 -7.88 -3.61 -4.40
CA GLY A 193 -7.48 -4.90 -3.87
C GLY A 193 -8.34 -6.04 -4.42
N SER A 194 -7.78 -6.81 -5.35
CA SER A 194 -8.46 -7.90 -6.03
C SER A 194 -8.10 -9.29 -5.48
N GLY A 195 -7.11 -9.39 -4.57
CA GLY A 195 -6.54 -10.69 -4.18
C GLY A 195 -6.12 -11.48 -5.41
N VAL A 196 -6.62 -12.72 -5.52
CA VAL A 196 -6.44 -13.62 -6.68
C VAL A 196 -7.60 -13.60 -7.70
N ASP A 197 -8.57 -12.70 -7.55
CA ASP A 197 -9.64 -12.52 -8.55
C ASP A 197 -9.12 -11.68 -9.73
N TYR A 198 -8.49 -12.35 -10.70
CA TYR A 198 -7.93 -11.70 -11.89
C TYR A 198 -8.99 -11.10 -12.81
N GLY A 199 -10.23 -11.60 -12.80
CA GLY A 199 -11.34 -11.00 -13.54
C GLY A 199 -11.72 -9.64 -12.96
N HIS A 200 -11.75 -9.53 -11.62
CA HIS A 200 -11.93 -8.25 -10.95
C HIS A 200 -10.73 -7.30 -11.17
N LEU A 201 -9.51 -7.82 -11.16
CA LEU A 201 -8.31 -7.04 -11.46
C LEU A 201 -8.35 -6.42 -12.86
N GLU A 202 -8.79 -7.16 -13.87
CA GLU A 202 -8.97 -6.66 -15.24
C GLU A 202 -10.01 -5.53 -15.29
N GLN A 203 -11.10 -5.63 -14.52
CA GLN A 203 -12.09 -4.55 -14.40
C GLN A 203 -11.49 -3.28 -13.81
N VAL A 204 -10.65 -3.39 -12.77
CA VAL A 204 -9.94 -2.26 -12.15
C VAL A 204 -8.97 -1.63 -13.15
N CYS A 205 -8.17 -2.44 -13.85
CA CYS A 205 -7.24 -1.97 -14.88
C CYS A 205 -7.99 -1.21 -15.99
N GLY A 206 -9.10 -1.77 -16.49
CA GLY A 206 -9.94 -1.11 -17.48
C GLY A 206 -10.58 0.18 -16.96
N ALA A 207 -10.95 0.23 -15.68
CA ALA A 207 -11.44 1.46 -15.05
C ALA A 207 -10.36 2.54 -14.96
N MET A 208 -9.12 2.18 -14.58
CA MET A 208 -7.99 3.12 -14.58
C MET A 208 -7.80 3.75 -15.97
N VAL A 209 -7.74 2.93 -17.03
CA VAL A 209 -7.59 3.44 -18.40
C VAL A 209 -8.71 4.40 -18.77
N ARG A 210 -9.97 4.01 -18.54
CA ARG A 210 -11.13 4.87 -18.84
C ARG A 210 -11.05 6.19 -18.09
N GLN A 211 -10.79 6.16 -16.79
CA GLN A 211 -10.74 7.37 -15.97
C GLN A 211 -9.59 8.31 -16.39
N VAL A 212 -8.40 7.79 -16.69
CA VAL A 212 -7.28 8.62 -17.15
C VAL A 212 -7.61 9.26 -18.51
N VAL A 213 -8.11 8.48 -19.47
CA VAL A 213 -8.44 8.97 -20.81
C VAL A 213 -9.59 9.99 -20.78
N GLU A 214 -10.64 9.74 -20.01
CA GLU A 214 -11.79 10.64 -19.88
C GLU A 214 -11.42 11.92 -19.11
N PHE A 215 -10.54 11.82 -18.11
CA PHE A 215 -10.06 12.99 -17.37
C PHE A 215 -9.21 13.92 -18.24
N GLY A 216 -8.50 13.36 -19.22
CA GLY A 216 -7.81 14.11 -20.28
C GLY A 216 -6.75 15.08 -19.76
N GLN A 217 -6.15 14.79 -18.60
CA GLN A 217 -5.04 15.55 -18.05
C GLN A 217 -3.74 14.77 -18.20
N ASP A 218 -2.65 15.51 -18.42
CA ASP A 218 -1.31 14.93 -18.43
C ASP A 218 -0.88 14.47 -17.03
N LEU A 219 -0.15 13.35 -16.95
CA LEU A 219 0.34 12.76 -15.71
C LEU A 219 1.59 11.93 -15.94
N GLN A 220 2.38 11.70 -14.89
CA GLN A 220 3.66 11.00 -14.99
C GLN A 220 3.57 9.53 -14.55
N ALA A 221 2.56 9.17 -13.74
CA ALA A 221 2.46 7.85 -13.16
C ALA A 221 1.03 7.40 -12.86
N ILE A 222 0.82 6.09 -12.82
CA ILE A 222 -0.38 5.46 -12.25
C ILE A 222 0.02 4.50 -11.14
N SER A 223 -0.86 4.34 -10.15
CA SER A 223 -0.66 3.38 -9.06
C SER A 223 -1.77 2.33 -9.07
N ALA A 224 -1.33 1.06 -9.07
CA ALA A 224 -2.18 -0.13 -8.94
C ALA A 224 -2.81 -0.26 -7.55
N GLY A 225 -2.39 0.57 -6.59
CA GLY A 225 -2.74 0.40 -5.19
C GLY A 225 -2.21 -0.93 -4.64
N GLY A 226 -2.87 -1.45 -3.61
CA GLY A 226 -2.47 -2.66 -2.92
C GLY A 226 -3.55 -3.75 -2.96
N GLY A 227 -3.57 -4.57 -1.92
CA GLY A 227 -4.57 -5.63 -1.76
C GLY A 227 -4.20 -6.95 -2.46
N LEU A 228 -2.91 -7.14 -2.75
CA LEU A 228 -2.35 -8.45 -3.05
C LEU A 228 -2.58 -9.36 -1.83
N SER A 229 -3.24 -10.49 -2.05
CA SER A 229 -3.49 -11.49 -1.03
C SER A 229 -2.24 -12.32 -0.75
N ILE A 230 -2.25 -12.98 0.40
CA ILE A 230 -1.29 -14.03 0.75
C ILE A 230 -2.08 -15.23 1.28
N PRO A 231 -1.64 -16.46 1.02
CA PRO A 231 -2.33 -17.64 1.52
C PRO A 231 -2.00 -17.84 3.00
N TYR A 232 -3.02 -17.64 3.84
CA TYR A 232 -3.00 -17.90 5.28
C TYR A 232 -3.27 -19.38 5.59
N HIS A 233 -4.04 -20.06 4.73
CA HIS A 233 -4.31 -21.48 4.81
C HIS A 233 -3.56 -22.26 3.72
N GLU A 234 -3.34 -23.56 3.95
CA GLU A 234 -2.55 -24.41 3.04
C GLU A 234 -3.21 -24.64 1.67
N ASP A 235 -4.53 -24.51 1.61
CA ASP A 235 -5.37 -24.68 0.43
C ASP A 235 -5.64 -23.38 -0.33
N GLU A 236 -5.12 -22.25 0.15
CA GLU A 236 -5.27 -20.95 -0.52
C GLU A 236 -4.21 -20.73 -1.59
N GLU A 237 -4.61 -20.08 -2.68
CA GLU A 237 -3.74 -19.79 -3.81
C GLU A 237 -2.85 -18.57 -3.53
N ALA A 238 -1.57 -18.67 -3.89
CA ALA A 238 -0.65 -17.54 -3.89
C ALA A 238 -0.91 -16.64 -5.09
N ILE A 239 -0.70 -15.34 -4.93
CA ILE A 239 -0.86 -14.39 -6.04
C ILE A 239 0.24 -14.59 -7.10
N ASP A 240 -0.15 -14.59 -8.36
CA ASP A 240 0.76 -14.58 -9.51
C ASP A 240 1.14 -13.12 -9.83
N THR A 241 2.34 -12.72 -9.41
CA THR A 241 2.85 -11.36 -9.60
C THR A 241 3.13 -11.04 -11.07
N ASP A 242 3.46 -12.03 -11.90
CA ASP A 242 3.71 -11.85 -13.33
C ASP A 242 2.39 -11.55 -14.06
N HIS A 243 1.35 -12.31 -13.74
CA HIS A 243 0.01 -12.05 -14.26
C HIS A 243 -0.52 -10.69 -13.79
N TYR A 244 -0.33 -10.35 -12.51
CA TYR A 244 -0.72 -9.05 -11.95
C TYR A 244 -0.02 -7.90 -12.67
N PHE A 245 1.29 -8.01 -12.90
CA PHE A 245 2.07 -7.05 -13.66
C PHE A 245 1.59 -6.94 -15.11
N GLY A 246 1.33 -8.07 -15.79
CA GLY A 246 0.88 -8.07 -17.18
C GLY A 246 -0.39 -7.25 -17.43
N LEU A 247 -1.40 -7.40 -16.56
CA LEU A 247 -2.66 -6.66 -16.65
C LEU A 247 -2.47 -5.16 -16.42
N TRP A 248 -1.74 -4.78 -15.37
CA TRP A 248 -1.46 -3.37 -15.09
C TRP A 248 -0.51 -2.72 -16.11
N ASN A 249 0.45 -3.48 -16.64
CA ASN A 249 1.34 -3.02 -17.69
C ASN A 249 0.55 -2.73 -18.97
N ALA A 250 -0.38 -3.61 -19.36
CA ALA A 250 -1.25 -3.37 -20.51
C ALA A 250 -2.10 -2.09 -20.35
N ALA A 251 -2.61 -1.82 -19.14
CA ALA A 251 -3.30 -0.57 -18.83
C ALA A 251 -2.36 0.65 -18.94
N ARG A 252 -1.17 0.57 -18.34
CA ARG A 252 -0.13 1.60 -18.41
C ARG A 252 0.29 1.92 -19.84
N GLU A 253 0.46 0.91 -20.70
CA GLU A 253 0.81 1.09 -22.12
C GLU A 253 -0.28 1.81 -22.91
N GLN A 254 -1.56 1.50 -22.66
CA GLN A 254 -2.69 2.22 -23.27
C GLN A 254 -2.71 3.68 -22.86
N ILE A 255 -2.47 3.96 -21.57
CA ILE A 255 -2.39 5.32 -21.04
C ILE A 255 -1.19 6.07 -21.61
N ALA A 256 0.00 5.48 -21.63
CA ALA A 256 1.20 6.07 -22.22
C ALA A 256 1.02 6.39 -23.71
N LYS A 257 0.34 5.51 -24.46
CA LYS A 257 -0.02 5.76 -25.87
C LYS A 257 -0.97 6.95 -26.02
N HIS A 258 -1.94 7.11 -25.11
CA HIS A 258 -2.85 8.25 -25.11
C HIS A 258 -2.15 9.57 -24.80
N LEU A 259 -1.24 9.58 -23.83
CA LEU A 259 -0.50 10.77 -23.38
C LEU A 259 0.68 11.12 -24.29
N GLY A 260 1.18 10.16 -25.08
CA GLY A 260 2.29 10.37 -26.02
C GLY A 260 3.69 10.34 -25.39
N HIS A 261 3.81 9.90 -24.13
CA HIS A 261 5.09 9.69 -23.45
C HIS A 261 5.00 8.52 -22.44
N PRO A 262 6.14 7.99 -21.96
CA PRO A 262 6.16 6.93 -20.94
C PRO A 262 5.49 7.35 -19.63
N VAL A 263 4.81 6.41 -18.99
CA VAL A 263 4.10 6.58 -17.71
C VAL A 263 4.62 5.54 -16.73
N ALA A 264 5.01 5.96 -15.53
CA ALA A 264 5.48 5.02 -14.50
C ALA A 264 4.30 4.21 -13.91
N LEU A 265 4.56 2.97 -13.54
CA LEU A 265 3.62 2.08 -12.87
C LEU A 265 4.10 1.79 -11.45
N GLU A 266 3.37 2.32 -10.47
CA GLU A 266 3.56 2.01 -9.06
C GLU A 266 2.64 0.88 -8.59
N ILE A 267 3.09 0.13 -7.58
CA ILE A 267 2.27 -0.80 -6.80
C ILE A 267 2.46 -0.54 -5.31
N GLU A 268 1.39 -0.64 -4.53
CA GLU A 268 1.34 -0.27 -3.10
C GLU A 268 1.04 -1.46 -2.16
N PRO A 269 1.84 -2.54 -2.17
CA PRO A 269 1.61 -3.68 -1.31
C PRO A 269 1.89 -3.31 0.16
N GLY A 270 1.03 -3.78 1.05
CA GLY A 270 1.28 -3.79 2.50
C GLY A 270 1.45 -5.23 2.97
N ARG A 271 0.31 -5.92 3.09
CA ARG A 271 0.23 -7.32 3.54
C ARG A 271 1.19 -8.26 2.81
N PHE A 272 1.20 -8.21 1.48
CA PHE A 272 2.04 -9.07 0.63
C PHE A 272 3.53 -9.02 0.99
N LEU A 273 4.06 -7.85 1.36
CA LEU A 273 5.49 -7.71 1.64
C LEU A 273 5.92 -8.24 3.02
N VAL A 274 5.01 -8.26 4.00
CA VAL A 274 5.40 -8.45 5.41
C VAL A 274 4.63 -9.54 6.15
N ALA A 275 3.47 -9.95 5.68
CA ALA A 275 2.60 -10.85 6.45
C ALA A 275 3.25 -12.21 6.72
N GLU A 276 3.85 -12.83 5.70
CA GLU A 276 4.51 -14.14 5.83
C GLU A 276 5.85 -14.05 6.57
N SER A 277 6.40 -12.85 6.70
CA SER A 277 7.66 -12.64 7.42
C SER A 277 7.52 -12.68 8.93
N GLY A 278 6.30 -12.52 9.46
CA GLY A 278 6.05 -12.24 10.87
C GLY A 278 5.36 -13.37 11.61
N VAL A 279 5.83 -13.67 12.83
CA VAL A 279 5.15 -14.55 13.79
C VAL A 279 4.99 -13.87 15.15
N LEU A 280 3.95 -14.25 15.88
CA LEU A 280 3.77 -13.89 17.29
C LEU A 280 4.08 -15.11 18.15
N VAL A 281 5.14 -15.04 18.94
CA VAL A 281 5.49 -16.09 19.91
C VAL A 281 4.90 -15.71 21.26
N PHE A 282 4.12 -16.61 21.86
CA PHE A 282 3.54 -16.42 23.18
C PHE A 282 3.55 -17.73 23.97
N SER A 283 3.62 -17.61 25.30
CA SER A 283 3.51 -18.74 26.21
C SER A 283 2.06 -18.93 26.64
N GLY A 284 1.51 -20.12 26.41
CA GLY A 284 0.22 -20.50 26.99
C GLY A 284 0.39 -21.02 28.42
N SER A 285 -0.38 -20.50 29.38
CA SER A 285 -0.61 -21.19 30.65
C SER A 285 -1.90 -22.01 30.53
N GLN A 286 -1.83 -23.33 30.66
CA GLN A 286 -3.05 -24.15 30.68
C GLN A 286 -3.80 -23.91 32.00
N ARG A 287 -5.08 -23.54 31.89
CA ARG A 287 -6.04 -23.70 33.00
C ARG A 287 -6.89 -24.92 32.67
N GLU A 288 -6.88 -25.92 33.56
CA GLU A 288 -7.86 -27.01 33.51
C GLU A 288 -9.25 -26.40 33.68
N GLY A 289 -9.99 -26.28 32.58
CA GLY A 289 -11.41 -25.96 32.59
C GLY A 289 -12.19 -27.21 32.15
N ASP A 290 -13.18 -27.60 32.94
CA ASP A 290 -14.05 -28.75 32.67
C ASP A 290 -14.62 -28.68 31.24
N GLY A 291 -14.10 -29.52 30.34
CA GLY A 291 -14.81 -29.91 29.11
C GLY A 291 -14.21 -29.49 27.75
N GLN A 292 -13.07 -28.81 27.67
CA GLN A 292 -12.37 -28.61 26.38
C GLN A 292 -11.06 -29.41 26.32
N PRO A 293 -10.79 -30.18 25.25
CA PRO A 293 -9.53 -30.88 25.11
C PRO A 293 -8.38 -29.85 25.05
N PRO A 294 -7.26 -30.12 25.74
CA PRO A 294 -6.16 -29.18 25.82
C PRO A 294 -5.56 -28.89 24.43
N LEU A 295 -5.12 -27.64 24.23
CA LEU A 295 -4.19 -27.30 23.15
C LEU A 295 -2.94 -28.17 23.33
N ARG A 296 -2.76 -29.19 22.49
CA ARG A 296 -1.54 -29.98 22.49
C ARG A 296 -0.40 -29.10 21.98
N ALA A 297 0.57 -28.86 22.86
CA ALA A 297 1.90 -28.49 22.45
C ALA A 297 2.66 -29.81 22.28
N ASP A 298 2.84 -30.22 21.03
CA ASP A 298 3.82 -31.25 20.65
C ASP A 298 5.08 -30.53 20.14
#